data_AF-B1LXC8-F1
#
_entry.id   AF-B1LXC8-F1
#
_cell.length_a   1.000
_cell.length_b   1.000
_cell.length_c   1.000
_cell.angle_alpha   90.00
_cell.angle_beta   90.00
_cell.angle_gamma   90.00
#
_symmetry.space_group_name_H-M   'P 1'
#
loop_
_entity.id
_entity.type
_entity.pdbx_description
1 polymer ?
#
loop_
_entity_poly.entity_id
_entity_poly.type
_entity_poly.pdbx_seq_one_letter_code
_entity_poly.pdbx_strand_id
1 'polypeptide(L)'
;MRALILAAAAIVPSVALATDLWPTFDTGWQYALTEPARPGQERYGVVDAEPGPRAGWTVRVECGIRDTRTSRVIRRVVGTGESTRGASPGFGGRWTLSDGRCGNFIVTQSLRDPEALNLYGEMVGVDECPRRGVGALSSGD
;
A
#
# COMPACT_ATOMS: atom_id res chain seq x y z
N MET A 1 9.45 22.19 -64.05
CA MET A 1 8.50 22.73 -63.05
C MET A 1 7.74 21.56 -62.44
N ARG A 2 7.61 21.54 -61.10
CA ARG A 2 6.91 20.57 -60.21
C ARG A 2 7.83 19.63 -59.41
N ALA A 3 8.07 20.09 -58.18
CA ALA A 3 8.80 19.45 -57.11
C ALA A 3 7.97 18.32 -56.47
N LEU A 4 8.66 17.21 -56.13
CA LEU A 4 8.17 16.15 -55.26
C LEU A 4 8.27 16.62 -53.82
N ILE A 5 7.13 16.78 -53.14
CA ILE A 5 7.07 17.08 -51.71
C ILE A 5 7.16 15.74 -50.96
N LEU A 6 8.30 15.49 -50.31
CA LEU A 6 8.43 14.43 -49.32
C LEU A 6 7.68 14.85 -48.05
N ALA A 7 6.64 14.09 -47.69
CA ALA A 7 5.99 14.20 -46.40
C ALA A 7 6.84 13.47 -45.35
N ALA A 8 7.60 14.25 -44.57
CA ALA A 8 8.24 13.76 -43.36
C ALA A 8 7.17 13.60 -42.28
N ALA A 9 6.71 12.37 -42.05
CA ALA A 9 5.91 12.02 -40.89
C ALA A 9 6.79 12.16 -39.65
N ALA A 10 6.60 13.24 -38.90
CA ALA A 10 7.22 13.42 -37.59
C ALA A 10 6.68 12.33 -36.66
N ILE A 11 7.52 11.34 -36.35
CA ILE A 11 7.30 10.42 -35.24
C ILE A 11 7.48 11.27 -33.98
N VAL A 12 6.40 11.85 -33.49
CA VAL A 12 6.38 12.45 -32.17
C VAL A 12 6.41 11.28 -31.20
N PRO A 13 7.46 11.09 -30.37
CA PRO A 13 7.35 10.14 -29.29
C PRO A 13 6.22 10.65 -28.40
N SER A 14 5.11 9.92 -28.37
CA SER A 14 4.10 10.09 -27.33
C SER A 14 4.80 9.78 -26.02
N VAL A 15 5.24 10.82 -25.33
CA VAL A 15 5.67 10.71 -23.94
C VAL A 15 4.40 10.41 -23.16
N ALA A 16 4.02 9.14 -23.10
CA ALA A 16 3.04 8.67 -22.15
C ALA A 16 3.67 8.91 -20.78
N LEU A 17 3.36 10.06 -20.17
CA LEU A 17 3.52 10.27 -18.74
C LEU A 17 2.50 9.36 -18.05
N ALA A 18 2.71 8.05 -18.12
CA ALA A 18 2.20 7.16 -17.11
C ALA A 18 3.03 7.49 -15.86
N THR A 19 2.48 8.33 -15.00
CA THR A 19 2.98 8.43 -13.62
C THR A 19 2.61 7.11 -12.96
N ASP A 20 3.39 6.08 -13.24
CA ASP A 20 3.18 4.76 -12.67
C ASP A 20 3.34 4.89 -11.17
N LEU A 21 2.21 4.78 -10.46
CA LEU A 21 2.21 4.85 -9.01
C LEU A 21 2.95 3.62 -8.49
N TRP A 22 3.98 3.87 -7.69
CA TRP A 22 4.54 2.85 -6.82
C TRP A 22 3.50 2.42 -5.78
N PRO A 23 3.35 1.12 -5.42
CA PRO A 23 3.95 -0.07 -6.04
C PRO A 23 3.25 -0.51 -7.34
N THR A 24 3.98 -1.19 -8.21
CA THR A 24 3.40 -1.83 -9.41
C THR A 24 3.03 -3.29 -9.11
N PHE A 25 2.21 -3.91 -9.96
CA PHE A 25 1.70 -5.26 -9.71
C PHE A 25 2.77 -6.37 -9.74
N ASP A 26 3.94 -6.07 -10.28
CA ASP A 26 5.12 -6.92 -10.35
C ASP A 26 6.12 -6.67 -9.21
N THR A 27 5.82 -5.73 -8.29
CA THR A 27 6.71 -5.42 -7.17
C THR A 27 6.11 -5.81 -5.83
N GLY A 28 6.98 -6.23 -4.91
CA GLY A 28 6.64 -6.37 -3.50
C GLY A 28 6.73 -5.02 -2.79
N TRP A 29 6.01 -4.87 -1.69
CA TRP A 29 6.00 -3.64 -0.89
C TRP A 29 5.65 -3.91 0.57
N GLN A 30 6.05 -2.99 1.44
CA GLN A 30 5.67 -2.96 2.84
C GLN A 30 5.02 -1.63 3.20
N TYR A 31 3.92 -1.67 3.96
CA TYR A 31 3.31 -0.49 4.55
C TYR A 31 3.21 -0.65 6.08
N ALA A 32 3.69 0.34 6.82
CA ALA A 32 3.68 0.34 8.28
C ALA A 32 2.91 1.54 8.83
N LEU A 33 1.94 1.28 9.71
CA LEU A 33 1.11 2.28 10.36
C LEU A 33 1.14 2.09 11.88
N THR A 34 1.14 3.20 12.61
CA THR A 34 1.04 3.21 14.07
C THR A 34 -0.03 4.19 14.54
N GLU A 35 -0.72 3.86 15.63
CA GLU A 35 -1.75 4.70 16.25
C GLU A 35 -1.62 4.62 17.78
N PRO A 36 -1.73 5.74 18.52
CA PRO A 36 -1.86 5.69 19.98
C PRO A 36 -3.03 4.78 20.43
N ALA A 37 -2.80 3.95 21.46
CA ALA A 37 -3.81 3.02 21.96
C ALA A 37 -4.33 3.39 23.35
N ARG A 38 -3.48 3.20 24.36
CA ARG A 38 -3.70 3.50 25.78
C ARG A 38 -2.47 4.26 26.28
N PRO A 39 -2.49 4.88 27.47
CA PRO A 39 -1.27 5.46 28.04
C PRO A 39 -0.12 4.45 28.05
N GLY A 40 1.01 4.81 27.43
CA GLY A 40 2.19 3.95 27.30
C GLY A 40 2.07 2.82 26.26
N GLN A 41 1.02 2.82 25.43
CA GLN A 41 0.78 1.78 24.41
C GLN A 41 0.45 2.40 23.06
N GLU A 42 0.91 1.74 22.00
CA GLU A 42 0.53 2.04 20.63
C GLU A 42 0.08 0.76 19.93
N ARG A 43 -0.86 0.93 18.99
CA ARG A 43 -1.16 -0.09 17.98
C ARG A 43 -0.17 0.06 16.83
N TYR A 44 0.21 -1.05 16.26
CA TYR A 44 0.99 -1.10 15.03
C TYR A 44 0.32 -2.05 14.05
N GLY A 45 0.43 -1.74 12.77
CA GLY A 45 -0.02 -2.54 11.64
C GLY A 45 1.05 -2.53 10.58
N VAL A 46 1.43 -3.71 10.10
CA VAL A 46 2.38 -3.91 9.00
C VAL A 46 1.69 -4.77 7.96
N VAL A 47 1.72 -4.31 6.71
CA VAL A 47 1.28 -5.09 5.56
C VAL A 47 2.51 -5.36 4.71
N ASP A 48 2.86 -6.63 4.58
CA ASP A 48 3.84 -7.13 3.63
C ASP A 48 3.09 -7.67 2.42
N ALA A 49 3.52 -7.29 1.23
CA ALA A 49 2.88 -7.68 -0.02
C ALA A 49 3.90 -8.21 -1.00
N GLU A 50 3.54 -9.31 -1.66
CA GLU A 50 4.31 -9.92 -2.74
C GLU A 50 3.45 -9.97 -4.01
N PRO A 51 4.07 -9.90 -5.21
CA PRO A 51 3.35 -10.05 -6.47
C PRO A 51 2.50 -11.33 -6.47
N GLY A 52 1.22 -11.14 -6.75
CA GLY A 52 0.22 -12.20 -6.74
C GLY A 52 -0.42 -12.42 -8.12
N PRO A 53 -1.40 -13.33 -8.22
CA PRO A 53 -2.11 -13.56 -9.46
C PRO A 53 -3.02 -12.37 -9.83
N ARG A 54 -3.39 -12.27 -11.12
CA ARG A 54 -4.44 -11.36 -11.64
C ARG A 54 -4.22 -9.87 -11.36
N ALA A 55 -2.98 -9.37 -11.49
CA ALA A 55 -2.65 -7.97 -11.21
C ALA A 55 -3.10 -7.56 -9.80
N GLY A 56 -2.60 -8.29 -8.81
CA GLY A 56 -2.81 -8.05 -7.40
C GLY A 56 -1.62 -8.53 -6.60
N TRP A 57 -1.73 -8.46 -5.28
CA TRP A 57 -0.71 -8.90 -4.35
C TRP A 57 -1.27 -9.93 -3.39
N THR A 58 -0.46 -10.93 -3.06
CA THR A 58 -0.68 -11.72 -1.85
C THR A 58 -0.11 -10.93 -0.67
N VAL A 59 -0.89 -10.79 0.39
CA VAL A 59 -0.48 -10.00 1.55
C VAL A 59 -0.41 -10.83 2.82
N ARG A 60 0.56 -10.48 3.66
CA ARG A 60 0.64 -10.85 5.07
C ARG A 60 0.41 -9.58 5.88
N VAL A 61 -0.57 -9.61 6.76
CA VAL A 61 -0.90 -8.48 7.63
C VAL A 61 -0.59 -8.87 9.07
N GLU A 62 0.27 -8.08 9.70
CA GLU A 62 0.55 -8.17 11.11
C GLU A 62 -0.01 -6.95 11.83
N CYS A 63 -0.76 -7.19 12.90
CA CYS A 63 -1.21 -6.12 13.79
C CYS A 63 -0.87 -6.45 15.23
N GLY A 64 -0.71 -5.43 16.05
CA GLY A 64 -0.44 -5.66 17.45
C GLY A 64 -0.48 -4.40 18.30
N ILE A 65 -0.32 -4.61 19.60
CA ILE A 65 -0.17 -3.56 20.60
C ILE A 65 1.22 -3.70 21.19
N ARG A 66 1.99 -2.61 21.22
CA ARG A 66 3.33 -2.57 21.83
C ARG A 66 3.41 -1.51 22.92
N ASP A 67 4.21 -1.78 23.94
CA ASP A 67 4.56 -0.83 24.98
C ASP A 67 5.56 0.19 24.40
N THR A 68 5.24 1.49 24.51
CA THR A 68 6.04 2.54 23.86
C THR A 68 7.37 2.82 24.55
N ARG A 69 7.53 2.41 25.82
CA ARG A 69 8.75 2.63 26.60
C ARG A 69 9.78 1.54 26.40
N THR A 70 9.31 0.30 26.24
CA THR A 70 10.16 -0.91 26.18
C THR A 70 10.18 -1.55 24.79
N SER A 71 9.35 -1.07 23.87
CA SER A 71 9.10 -1.67 22.54
C SER A 71 8.61 -3.12 22.59
N ARG A 72 8.24 -3.62 23.77
CA ARG A 72 7.74 -4.98 23.94
C ARG A 72 6.36 -5.12 23.32
N VAL A 73 6.19 -6.13 22.47
CA VAL A 73 4.89 -6.51 21.93
C VAL A 73 4.03 -7.17 23.02
N ILE A 74 2.87 -6.59 23.29
CA ILE A 74 1.89 -7.05 24.28
C ILE A 74 0.91 -8.03 23.65
N ARG A 75 0.43 -7.70 22.44
CA ARG A 75 -0.46 -8.54 21.63
C ARG A 75 -0.01 -8.50 20.18
N ARG A 76 -0.14 -9.62 19.49
CA ARG A 76 0.18 -9.77 18.08
C ARG A 76 -0.83 -10.71 17.43
N VAL A 77 -1.29 -10.33 16.25
CA VAL A 77 -2.09 -11.17 15.36
C VAL A 77 -1.53 -11.07 13.97
N VAL A 78 -1.60 -12.17 13.23
CA VAL A 78 -1.09 -12.27 11.87
C VAL A 78 -2.13 -12.97 11.03
N GLY A 79 -2.41 -12.39 9.87
CA GLY A 79 -3.27 -12.98 8.85
C GLY A 79 -2.67 -12.86 7.48
N THR A 80 -3.34 -13.49 6.53
CA THR A 80 -2.97 -13.47 5.11
C THR A 80 -4.19 -13.14 4.27
N GLY A 81 -3.95 -12.65 3.06
CA GLY A 81 -5.03 -12.32 2.15
C GLY A 81 -4.54 -11.79 0.82
N GLU A 82 -5.37 -10.96 0.20
CA GLU A 82 -5.11 -10.40 -1.12
C GLU A 82 -5.33 -8.88 -1.12
N SER A 83 -4.57 -8.20 -1.97
CA SER A 83 -4.66 -6.76 -2.19
C SER A 83 -4.63 -6.45 -3.69
N THR A 84 -5.20 -5.30 -4.07
CA THR A 84 -5.15 -4.78 -5.43
C THR A 84 -5.24 -3.25 -5.41
N ARG A 85 -5.08 -2.63 -6.57
CA ARG A 85 -5.33 -1.20 -6.76
C ARG A 85 -6.83 -0.96 -6.98
N GLY A 86 -7.35 0.09 -6.35
CA GLY A 86 -8.73 0.53 -6.55
C GLY A 86 -8.87 1.49 -7.74
N ALA A 87 -10.09 1.96 -7.98
CA ALA A 87 -10.37 3.00 -8.99
C ALA A 87 -9.87 4.41 -8.59
N SER A 88 -9.60 4.64 -7.30
CA SER A 88 -8.94 5.84 -6.78
C SER A 88 -7.44 5.60 -6.69
N PRO A 89 -6.57 6.62 -6.80
CA PRO A 89 -5.14 6.46 -6.53
C PRO A 89 -4.95 5.93 -5.10
N GLY A 90 -4.56 4.66 -5.03
CA GLY A 90 -4.47 3.90 -3.79
C GLY A 90 -4.56 2.40 -4.04
N PHE A 91 -4.32 1.66 -2.98
CA PHE A 91 -4.39 0.20 -2.98
C PHE A 91 -4.89 -0.27 -1.62
N GLY A 92 -5.48 -1.45 -1.61
CA GLY A 92 -6.12 -1.98 -0.42
C GLY A 92 -6.38 -3.45 -0.57
N GLY A 93 -6.79 -4.08 0.51
CA GLY A 93 -6.93 -5.52 0.53
C GLY A 93 -7.74 -6.00 1.71
N ARG A 94 -8.02 -7.30 1.68
CA ARG A 94 -8.69 -8.03 2.74
C ARG A 94 -7.78 -9.14 3.22
N TRP A 95 -7.70 -9.33 4.53
CA TRP A 95 -6.99 -10.46 5.13
C TRP A 95 -7.88 -11.20 6.13
N THR A 96 -7.48 -12.44 6.42
CA THR A 96 -8.16 -13.31 7.38
C THR A 96 -7.13 -13.85 8.36
N LEU A 97 -7.49 -13.88 9.64
CA LEU A 97 -6.73 -14.50 10.71
C LEU A 97 -7.07 -16.00 10.79
N SER A 98 -6.19 -16.80 11.39
CA SER A 98 -6.45 -18.23 11.60
C SER A 98 -7.64 -18.51 12.53
N ASP A 99 -8.03 -17.54 13.35
CA ASP A 99 -9.22 -17.60 14.23
C ASP A 99 -10.54 -17.25 13.52
N GLY A 100 -10.51 -16.99 12.21
CA GLY A 100 -11.67 -16.69 11.39
C GLY A 100 -12.08 -15.21 11.38
N ARG A 101 -11.48 -14.35 12.22
CA ARG A 101 -11.66 -12.90 12.09
C ARG A 101 -11.06 -12.41 10.78
N CYS A 102 -11.60 -11.33 10.25
CA CYS A 102 -11.15 -10.73 9.00
C CYS A 102 -11.00 -9.23 9.14
N GLY A 103 -10.13 -8.65 8.33
CA GLY A 103 -9.97 -7.21 8.25
C GLY A 103 -9.77 -6.73 6.84
N ASN A 104 -9.87 -5.42 6.65
CA ASN A 104 -9.58 -4.74 5.40
C ASN A 104 -8.67 -3.53 5.66
N PHE A 105 -7.85 -3.18 4.68
CA PHE A 105 -6.99 -2.02 4.74
C PHE A 105 -7.08 -1.24 3.44
N ILE A 106 -6.82 0.06 3.54
CA ILE A 106 -6.70 0.98 2.40
C ILE A 106 -5.49 1.86 2.66
N VAL A 107 -4.69 2.08 1.62
CA VAL A 107 -3.60 3.06 1.57
C VAL A 107 -3.92 4.02 0.43
N THR A 108 -4.02 5.31 0.76
CA THR A 108 -4.42 6.36 -0.18
C THR A 108 -3.19 7.03 -0.77
N GLN A 109 -3.15 7.16 -2.09
CA GLN A 109 -2.11 7.87 -2.82
C GLN A 109 -2.65 9.13 -3.50
N SER A 110 -1.74 10.01 -3.91
CA SER A 110 -2.07 11.23 -4.62
C SER A 110 -1.41 11.23 -5.99
N LEU A 111 -2.17 11.46 -7.06
CA LEU A 111 -1.59 11.70 -8.39
C LEU A 111 -0.84 13.04 -8.48
N ARG A 112 -1.05 13.96 -7.51
CA ARG A 112 -0.35 15.24 -7.44
C ARG A 112 1.03 15.13 -6.80
N ASP A 113 1.26 14.06 -6.06
CA ASP A 113 2.50 13.77 -5.31
C ASP A 113 2.71 12.23 -5.33
N PRO A 114 2.97 11.66 -6.53
CA PRO A 114 3.09 10.22 -6.74
C PRO A 114 4.29 9.60 -6.01
N GLU A 115 5.30 10.41 -5.65
CA GLU A 115 6.50 10.03 -4.93
C GLU A 115 6.31 9.96 -3.41
N ALA A 116 5.18 10.44 -2.88
CA ALA A 116 4.91 10.40 -1.46
C ALA A 116 4.91 8.96 -0.90
N LEU A 117 5.75 8.73 0.11
CA LEU A 117 5.81 7.47 0.84
C LEU A 117 5.18 7.54 2.24
N ASN A 118 4.90 8.75 2.73
CA ASN A 118 4.11 8.96 3.94
C ASN A 118 2.63 9.08 3.56
N LEU A 119 1.93 7.95 3.59
CA LEU A 119 0.60 7.81 3.04
C LEU A 119 -0.43 7.63 4.14
N TYR A 120 -1.59 8.27 3.96
CA TYR A 120 -2.72 8.00 4.81
C TYR A 120 -3.23 6.58 4.57
N GLY A 121 -3.50 5.85 5.65
CA GLY A 121 -4.05 4.52 5.59
C GLY A 121 -5.04 4.24 6.71
N GLU A 122 -5.87 3.23 6.48
CA GLU A 122 -6.90 2.76 7.41
C GLU A 122 -6.85 1.24 7.49
N MET A 123 -7.10 0.69 8.68
CA MET A 123 -7.29 -0.74 8.89
C MET A 123 -8.53 -0.97 9.76
N VAL A 124 -9.39 -1.90 9.33
CA VAL A 124 -10.67 -2.19 9.99
C VAL A 124 -10.88 -3.68 10.17
N GLY A 125 -11.69 -4.06 11.17
CA GLY A 125 -12.14 -5.44 11.40
C GLY A 125 -11.35 -6.23 12.45
N VAL A 126 -10.18 -5.76 12.87
CA VAL A 126 -9.32 -6.41 13.89
C VAL A 126 -8.86 -5.36 14.92
N ASP A 127 -9.23 -5.54 16.18
CA ASP A 127 -9.00 -4.55 17.26
C ASP A 127 -7.53 -4.28 17.60
N GLU A 128 -6.66 -5.23 17.29
CA GLU A 128 -5.22 -5.09 17.42
C GLU A 128 -4.59 -4.15 16.39
N CYS A 129 -5.27 -3.86 15.28
CA CYS A 129 -4.76 -3.00 14.22
C CYS A 129 -4.97 -1.50 14.53
N PRO A 130 -4.07 -0.62 14.06
CA PRO A 130 -4.32 0.82 14.04
C PRO A 130 -5.52 1.11 13.14
N ARG A 131 -6.44 1.97 13.59
CA ARG A 131 -7.67 2.28 12.88
C ARG A 131 -7.40 3.13 11.64
N ARG A 132 -6.58 4.16 11.79
CA ARG A 132 -6.19 5.09 10.73
C ARG A 132 -4.99 5.95 11.12
N GLY A 133 -4.33 6.52 10.13
CA GLY A 133 -3.29 7.53 10.33
C GLY A 133 -2.40 7.68 9.11
N VAL A 134 -1.27 8.36 9.28
CA VAL A 134 -0.21 8.41 8.26
C VAL A 134 0.81 7.34 8.60
N GLY A 135 1.09 6.48 7.62
CA GLY A 135 2.06 5.40 7.71
C GLY A 135 3.12 5.50 6.61
N ALA A 136 4.16 4.69 6.73
CA ALA A 136 5.27 4.67 5.78
C ALA A 136 5.12 3.52 4.80
N LEU A 137 5.18 3.82 3.51
CA LEU A 137 5.32 2.87 2.40
C LEU A 137 6.81 2.71 2.07
N SER A 138 7.29 1.48 1.91
CA SER A 138 8.65 1.19 1.45
C SER A 138 8.90 1.78 0.06
N SER A 139 10.12 2.24 -0.25
CA SER A 139 10.44 2.77 -1.60
C SER A 139 10.68 1.70 -2.67
N GLY A 140 10.99 0.46 -2.25
CA GLY A 140 11.33 -0.63 -3.17
C GLY A 140 12.83 -0.75 -3.50
N ASP A 141 13.67 0.14 -2.94
CA ASP A 141 15.14 0.10 -3.05
C ASP A 141 15.82 -0.76 -1.99
#